data_AF-A0A2A2RDR1-F1
#
_entry.id   AF-A0A2A2RDR1-F1
#
_cell.length_a   1.000
_cell.length_b   1.000
_cell.length_c   1.000
_cell.angle_alpha   90.00
_cell.angle_beta   90.00
_cell.angle_gamma   90.00
#
_symmetry.space_group_name_H-M   'P 1'
#
loop_
_entity.id
_entity.type
_entity.pdbx_description
1 polymer ?
#
loop_
_entity_poly.entity_id
_entity_poly.type
_entity_poly.pdbx_seq_one_letter_code
_entity_poly.pdbx_strand_id
1 'polypeptide(L)'
;MALFASGSAGRTQTPLHPGLVATATDGQRTAKFALPTPNFTLVENDSLHPALKPNFKVEWNGVLKLARGGRHTLFADAKVFVDGKEIQGRPTQLEAGERALKIEFTRKPGATARLQLQWESEHFAREPVPHTALANRELAWTASITEQVAAEQASAASAPLQAFHRLTRTHHCADCHELYGPAKRELEGAEAPPSLTDAGNKLRASWLTQVLVSNKRIRPWMKLVPAHGGEATRPLVQLFAQQAGAELGEGASVPPPTPPQAAEGLKLLGKGDGGLACINCHDFAGHRSAGDLRGPDMTEMHARIRTDWLLRWLHEPGRLQPGTAMPAFFSDMPVAQAKAKMDAIVHALAAGPALSLPEGLLDGPQDNRLVVRDEPVVFRTFIADSSTRSIAVGLPGGVSYVFDAEQCRVRYAWSGEFLDVTKVWTGRGGGQAAVLGKKFFTAPDSHPLRIGNPDAEPTVKFRGYRLVNKFPEFDFEVNGVPVRQRVQRVGPERLEWEFEFGETREPVWVVTGRVNVAGSTGTPEPGRVRLATGLRKTTVTVGGN
;
A
#
# COMPACT_ATOMS: atom_id res chain seq x y z
N MET A 1 -43.02 8.33 29.69
CA MET A 1 -43.76 7.13 29.24
C MET A 1 -42.84 6.38 28.27
N ALA A 2 -42.37 5.20 28.71
CA ALA A 2 -41.71 4.06 28.03
C ALA A 2 -40.83 4.32 26.77
N LEU A 3 -39.51 4.11 26.78
CA LEU A 3 -38.75 2.83 26.75
C LEU A 3 -39.01 1.96 25.52
N PHE A 4 -38.07 1.98 24.56
CA PHE A 4 -37.58 0.78 23.85
C PHE A 4 -36.09 0.95 23.54
N ALA A 5 -35.26 0.64 24.54
CA ALA A 5 -33.86 0.29 24.33
C ALA A 5 -33.81 -1.22 24.06
N SER A 6 -33.73 -1.63 22.79
CA SER A 6 -33.27 -2.97 22.44
C SER A 6 -31.75 -2.99 22.45
N GLY A 7 -31.18 -3.04 23.65
CA GLY A 7 -29.78 -3.37 23.83
C GLY A 7 -29.57 -4.83 23.43
N SER A 8 -29.20 -5.09 22.18
CA SER A 8 -28.47 -6.32 21.86
C SER A 8 -27.14 -6.19 22.58
N ALA A 9 -26.97 -6.92 23.68
CA ALA A 9 -25.67 -7.15 24.28
C ALA A 9 -24.77 -7.78 23.22
N GLY A 10 -24.03 -6.94 22.50
CA GLY A 10 -22.96 -7.37 21.61
C GLY A 10 -21.96 -8.09 22.49
N ARG A 11 -21.90 -9.42 22.39
CA ARG A 11 -20.77 -10.19 22.91
C ARG A 11 -19.52 -9.47 22.40
N THR A 12 -18.76 -8.86 23.32
CA THR A 12 -17.40 -8.41 23.05
C THR A 12 -16.63 -9.65 22.61
N GLN A 13 -16.52 -9.86 21.30
CA GLN A 13 -15.73 -10.96 20.76
C GLN A 13 -14.29 -10.73 21.19
N THR A 14 -13.71 -11.69 21.90
CA THR A 14 -12.30 -11.64 22.33
C THR A 14 -11.41 -11.30 21.12
N PRO A 15 -10.52 -10.31 21.20
CA PRO A 15 -9.70 -9.91 20.05
C PRO A 15 -8.92 -11.11 19.48
N LEU A 16 -8.80 -11.16 18.14
CA LEU A 16 -8.01 -12.18 17.47
C LEU A 16 -6.51 -11.86 17.59
N HIS A 17 -5.74 -12.86 17.98
CA HIS A 17 -4.28 -12.87 17.90
C HIS A 17 -3.82 -13.59 16.63
N PRO A 18 -2.70 -13.17 15.98
CA PRO A 18 -2.13 -13.92 14.86
C PRO A 18 -1.72 -15.34 15.24
N GLY A 19 -1.93 -16.30 14.34
CA GLY A 19 -1.48 -17.68 14.50
C GLY A 19 -2.41 -18.61 15.27
N LEU A 20 -1.96 -19.85 15.50
CA LEU A 20 -2.70 -20.92 16.17
C LEU A 20 -2.06 -21.25 17.53
N VAL A 21 -2.86 -21.79 18.45
CA VAL A 21 -2.38 -22.32 19.73
C VAL A 21 -2.13 -23.81 19.63
N ALA A 22 -0.91 -24.24 19.91
CA ALA A 22 -0.51 -25.63 20.09
C ALA A 22 -0.63 -26.07 21.54
N THR A 23 -1.16 -27.27 21.75
CA THR A 23 -0.97 -28.07 22.97
C THR A 23 -0.24 -29.35 22.57
N ALA A 24 1.00 -29.49 23.01
CA ALA A 24 1.87 -30.61 22.65
C ALA A 24 2.26 -31.44 23.88
N THR A 25 2.39 -32.76 23.72
CA THR A 25 2.77 -33.68 24.80
C THR A 25 3.65 -34.82 24.30
N ASP A 26 4.59 -35.26 25.12
CA ASP A 26 5.40 -36.48 24.92
C ASP A 26 4.91 -37.67 25.77
N GLY A 27 3.74 -37.53 26.40
CA GLY A 27 3.17 -38.50 27.33
C GLY A 27 3.60 -38.34 28.79
N GLN A 28 4.68 -37.58 29.06
CA GLN A 28 5.13 -37.25 30.43
C GLN A 28 4.98 -35.77 30.74
N ARG A 29 5.21 -34.92 29.74
CA ARG A 29 5.15 -33.46 29.83
C ARG A 29 4.18 -32.92 28.80
N THR A 30 3.64 -31.75 29.10
CA THR A 30 2.77 -31.00 28.21
C THR A 30 3.28 -29.57 28.12
N ALA A 31 3.26 -29.01 26.91
CA ALA A 31 3.60 -27.62 26.64
C ALA A 31 2.47 -26.97 25.84
N LYS A 32 2.17 -25.72 26.15
CA LYS A 32 1.17 -24.92 25.45
C LYS A 32 1.78 -23.62 24.94
N PHE A 33 1.60 -23.33 23.66
CA PHE A 33 2.24 -22.18 23.02
C PHE A 33 1.51 -21.75 21.75
N ALA A 34 1.76 -20.56 21.23
CA ALA A 34 1.19 -20.06 19.98
C ALA A 34 2.28 -19.80 18.92
N LEU A 35 1.99 -20.16 17.67
CA LEU A 35 2.83 -19.89 16.48
C LEU A 35 1.97 -19.36 15.32
N PRO A 36 2.51 -18.55 14.39
CA PRO A 36 1.75 -18.01 13.25
C PRO A 36 1.22 -19.08 12.30
N THR A 37 1.93 -20.20 12.20
CA THR A 37 1.56 -21.33 11.36
C THR A 37 1.78 -22.61 12.17
N PRO A 38 1.05 -23.69 11.87
CA PRO A 38 1.33 -25.00 12.46
C PRO A 38 2.56 -25.67 11.83
N ASN A 39 3.27 -24.98 10.94
CA ASN A 39 4.21 -25.60 10.04
C ASN A 39 5.55 -25.86 10.74
N PHE A 40 6.18 -26.99 10.43
CA PHE A 40 7.54 -27.31 10.87
C PHE A 40 8.18 -28.40 10.01
N THR A 41 9.52 -28.41 9.97
CA THR A 41 10.34 -29.54 9.49
C THR A 41 11.34 -29.90 10.59
N LEU A 42 11.25 -31.12 11.13
CA LEU A 42 12.05 -31.63 12.23
C LEU A 42 12.79 -32.90 11.80
N VAL A 43 14.11 -32.96 11.99
CA VAL A 43 14.88 -34.20 11.75
C VAL A 43 14.74 -35.16 12.94
N GLU A 44 15.24 -36.39 12.81
CA GLU A 44 14.98 -37.52 13.71
C GLU A 44 14.99 -37.18 15.22
N ASN A 45 16.00 -36.46 15.69
CA ASN A 45 16.17 -36.14 17.12
C ASN A 45 15.68 -34.74 17.53
N ASP A 46 15.10 -33.98 16.62
CA ASP A 46 14.51 -32.68 16.94
C ASP A 46 13.22 -32.86 17.75
N SER A 47 12.87 -31.89 18.57
CA SER A 47 11.60 -31.79 19.28
C SER A 47 10.84 -30.55 18.80
N LEU A 48 9.52 -30.60 18.89
CA LEU A 48 8.68 -29.42 18.61
C LEU A 48 8.87 -28.33 19.66
N HIS A 49 9.21 -28.71 20.89
CA HIS A 49 9.31 -27.81 22.03
C HIS A 49 10.42 -28.28 22.98
N PRO A 50 11.25 -27.38 23.54
CA PRO A 50 12.41 -27.76 24.35
C PRO A 50 12.04 -28.65 25.54
N ALA A 51 10.89 -28.43 26.18
CA ALA A 51 10.46 -29.24 27.32
C ALA A 51 10.06 -30.69 26.98
N LEU A 52 9.84 -31.02 25.69
CA LEU A 52 9.29 -32.29 25.23
C LEU A 52 10.36 -33.18 24.58
N LYS A 53 10.20 -34.49 24.68
CA LYS A 53 10.99 -35.47 23.91
C LYS A 53 10.63 -35.44 22.41
N PRO A 54 11.52 -35.94 21.52
CA PRO A 54 11.28 -35.98 20.07
C PRO A 54 10.00 -36.71 19.66
N ASN A 55 9.56 -37.71 20.43
CA ASN A 55 8.28 -38.38 20.23
C ASN A 55 7.16 -37.59 20.90
N PHE A 56 6.37 -36.87 20.10
CA PHE A 56 5.29 -36.02 20.60
C PHE A 56 3.99 -36.17 19.79
N LYS A 57 2.90 -35.74 20.42
CA LYS A 57 1.63 -35.40 19.78
C LYS A 57 1.40 -33.91 19.95
N VAL A 58 0.82 -33.25 18.95
CA VAL A 58 0.42 -31.84 19.04
C VAL A 58 -0.97 -31.63 18.47
N GLU A 59 -1.75 -30.84 19.18
CA GLU A 59 -3.04 -30.33 18.75
C GLU A 59 -2.94 -28.82 18.54
N TRP A 60 -3.24 -28.35 17.33
CA TRP A 60 -3.36 -26.93 17.00
C TRP A 60 -4.82 -26.52 17.00
N ASN A 61 -5.15 -25.40 17.65
CA ASN A 61 -6.48 -24.82 17.70
C ASN A 61 -6.45 -23.35 17.32
N GLY A 62 -7.49 -22.90 16.62
CA GLY A 62 -7.69 -21.49 16.31
C GLY A 62 -8.77 -21.26 15.26
N VAL A 63 -8.50 -20.31 14.39
CA VAL A 63 -9.42 -19.76 13.39
C VAL A 63 -8.73 -19.78 12.03
N LEU A 64 -9.41 -20.36 11.05
CA LEU A 64 -9.12 -20.20 9.63
C LEU A 64 -9.99 -19.07 9.08
N LYS A 65 -9.36 -18.03 8.54
CA LYS A 65 -10.05 -16.89 7.92
C LYS A 65 -10.17 -17.10 6.42
N LEU A 66 -11.40 -17.16 5.92
CA LEU A 66 -11.71 -17.28 4.51
C LEU A 66 -12.21 -15.95 3.97
N ALA A 67 -11.45 -15.33 3.06
CA ALA A 67 -11.86 -14.10 2.40
C ALA A 67 -13.07 -14.33 1.48
N ARG A 68 -13.17 -15.53 0.89
CA ARG A 68 -14.21 -15.92 -0.06
C ARG A 68 -14.69 -17.34 0.28
N GLY A 69 -16.00 -17.53 0.24
CA GLY A 69 -16.61 -18.85 0.37
C GLY A 69 -16.48 -19.63 -0.95
N GLY A 70 -16.53 -20.95 -0.88
CA GLY A 70 -16.38 -21.82 -2.03
C GLY A 70 -15.94 -23.23 -1.66
N ARG A 71 -15.65 -24.04 -2.67
CA ARG A 71 -15.15 -25.39 -2.47
C ARG A 71 -13.66 -25.37 -2.14
N HIS A 72 -13.31 -25.75 -0.92
CA HIS A 72 -11.93 -25.78 -0.40
C HIS A 72 -11.52 -27.21 -0.04
N THR A 73 -10.26 -27.55 -0.31
CA THR A 73 -9.63 -28.79 0.19
C THR A 73 -8.44 -28.40 1.05
N LEU A 74 -8.30 -28.95 2.27
CA LEU A 74 -7.10 -28.77 3.09
C LEU A 74 -6.24 -30.04 3.08
N PHE A 75 -4.92 -29.87 3.08
CA PHE A 75 -3.95 -30.96 3.04
C PHE A 75 -2.85 -30.75 4.10
N ALA A 76 -2.60 -31.77 4.90
CA ALA A 76 -1.46 -31.92 5.80
C ALA A 76 -1.14 -33.41 6.04
N ASP A 77 0.06 -33.76 6.54
CA ASP A 77 0.31 -35.09 7.13
C ASP A 77 -0.22 -35.12 8.58
N ALA A 78 -1.49 -34.79 8.74
CA ALA A 78 -2.19 -34.61 10.01
C ALA A 78 -3.70 -34.75 9.78
N LYS A 79 -4.48 -34.92 10.85
CA LYS A 79 -5.94 -34.76 10.77
C LYS A 79 -6.28 -33.28 10.84
N VAL A 80 -7.15 -32.82 9.96
CA VAL A 80 -7.57 -31.42 9.87
C VAL A 80 -9.08 -31.34 10.00
N PHE A 81 -9.53 -30.57 10.97
CA PHE A 81 -10.95 -30.34 11.24
C PHE A 81 -11.29 -28.86 11.03
N VAL A 82 -12.38 -28.62 10.33
CA VAL A 82 -12.97 -27.29 10.19
C VAL A 82 -14.42 -27.35 10.69
N ASP A 83 -14.75 -26.50 11.65
CA ASP A 83 -16.03 -26.47 12.36
C ASP A 83 -16.45 -27.85 12.91
N GLY A 84 -15.47 -28.56 13.47
CA GLY A 84 -15.66 -29.88 14.07
C GLY A 84 -15.74 -31.05 13.09
N LYS A 85 -15.68 -30.82 11.77
CA LYS A 85 -15.70 -31.87 10.75
C LYS A 85 -14.30 -32.13 10.21
N GLU A 86 -13.89 -33.40 10.13
CA GLU A 86 -12.63 -33.79 9.49
C GLU A 86 -12.73 -33.65 7.97
N ILE A 87 -11.92 -32.76 7.39
CA ILE A 87 -11.95 -32.42 5.96
C ILE A 87 -10.60 -32.56 5.25
N GLN A 88 -9.61 -33.13 5.93
CA GLN A 88 -8.31 -33.45 5.35
C GLN A 88 -8.46 -34.23 4.03
N GLY A 89 -7.93 -33.68 2.94
CA GLY A 89 -7.97 -34.24 1.60
C GLY A 89 -9.36 -34.33 0.96
N ARG A 90 -10.40 -33.72 1.57
CA ARG A 90 -11.79 -33.78 1.09
C ARG A 90 -12.28 -32.39 0.65
N PRO A 91 -12.65 -32.22 -0.63
CA PRO A 91 -13.28 -30.99 -1.09
C PRO A 91 -14.56 -30.71 -0.29
N THR A 92 -14.60 -29.56 0.37
CA THR A 92 -15.68 -29.18 1.29
C THR A 92 -16.17 -27.77 0.96
N GLN A 93 -17.49 -27.59 0.92
CA GLN A 93 -18.08 -26.26 0.81
C GLN A 93 -17.90 -25.50 2.12
N LEU A 94 -17.16 -24.39 2.09
CA LEU A 94 -16.92 -23.53 3.26
C LEU A 94 -17.41 -22.11 2.95
N GLU A 95 -18.10 -21.48 3.91
CA GLU A 95 -18.51 -20.08 3.79
C GLU A 95 -17.36 -19.13 4.12
N ALA A 96 -17.41 -17.93 3.56
CA ALA A 96 -16.49 -16.85 3.94
C ALA A 96 -16.59 -16.53 5.44
N GLY A 97 -15.52 -15.94 5.98
CA GLY A 97 -15.43 -15.52 7.37
C GLY A 97 -14.54 -16.43 8.21
N GLU A 98 -14.76 -16.39 9.51
CA GLU A 98 -13.97 -17.12 10.50
C GLU A 98 -14.53 -18.54 10.69
N ARG A 99 -13.68 -19.54 10.50
CA ARG A 99 -14.00 -20.96 10.70
C ARG A 99 -13.15 -21.54 11.81
N ALA A 100 -13.74 -22.34 12.69
CA ALA A 100 -12.97 -23.00 13.75
C ALA A 100 -12.02 -24.01 13.10
N LEU A 101 -10.73 -23.94 13.41
CA LEU A 101 -9.69 -24.82 12.87
C LEU A 101 -9.07 -25.64 13.99
N LYS A 102 -9.00 -26.96 13.78
CA LYS A 102 -8.26 -27.88 14.63
C LYS A 102 -7.37 -28.79 13.78
N ILE A 103 -6.11 -29.01 14.20
CA ILE A 103 -5.17 -29.91 13.52
C ILE A 103 -4.55 -30.85 14.55
N GLU A 104 -4.60 -32.15 14.30
CA GLU A 104 -4.01 -33.17 15.17
C GLU A 104 -2.86 -33.88 14.45
N PHE A 105 -1.66 -33.74 15.00
CA PHE A 105 -0.44 -34.38 14.49
C PHE A 105 0.14 -35.32 15.54
N THR A 106 0.55 -36.52 15.10
CA THR A 106 1.30 -37.47 15.91
C THR A 106 2.58 -37.82 15.17
N ARG A 107 3.73 -37.56 15.81
CA ARG A 107 5.01 -37.89 15.20
C ARG A 107 5.20 -39.40 15.09
N LYS A 108 5.64 -39.88 13.92
CA LYS A 108 6.14 -41.25 13.74
C LYS A 108 7.60 -41.35 14.18
N PRO A 109 7.99 -42.32 15.03
CA PRO A 109 9.38 -42.51 15.46
C PRO A 109 10.36 -42.69 14.30
N GLY A 110 11.59 -42.18 14.43
CA GLY A 110 12.69 -42.39 13.47
C GLY A 110 12.58 -41.62 12.15
N ALA A 111 11.45 -40.95 11.86
CA ALA A 111 11.25 -40.22 10.62
C ALA A 111 11.50 -38.71 10.77
N THR A 112 11.91 -38.07 9.66
CA THR A 112 11.73 -36.63 9.47
C THR A 112 10.26 -36.30 9.59
N ALA A 113 9.91 -35.42 10.52
CA ALA A 113 8.55 -35.00 10.77
C ALA A 113 8.31 -33.64 10.09
N ARG A 114 7.36 -33.59 9.17
CA ARG A 114 6.98 -32.36 8.48
C ARG A 114 5.49 -32.12 8.62
N LEU A 115 5.13 -30.96 9.13
CA LEU A 115 3.77 -30.45 9.06
C LEU A 115 3.78 -29.20 8.18
N GLN A 116 2.95 -29.20 7.14
CA GLN A 116 2.74 -28.05 6.26
C GLN A 116 1.27 -28.04 5.90
N LEU A 117 0.51 -27.11 6.47
CA LEU A 117 -0.89 -26.93 6.10
C LEU A 117 -0.95 -26.29 4.72
N GLN A 118 -1.64 -26.94 3.80
CA GLN A 118 -1.91 -26.46 2.46
C GLN A 118 -3.42 -26.43 2.22
N TRP A 119 -3.85 -25.58 1.29
CA TRP A 119 -5.21 -25.54 0.82
C TRP A 119 -5.26 -25.40 -0.69
N GLU A 120 -6.40 -25.70 -1.27
CA GLU A 120 -6.72 -25.35 -2.65
C GLU A 120 -8.18 -24.91 -2.71
N SER A 121 -8.52 -24.17 -3.76
CA SER A 121 -9.88 -23.73 -4.04
C SER A 121 -10.13 -23.78 -5.54
N GLU A 122 -11.38 -23.67 -5.95
CA GLU A 122 -11.70 -23.38 -7.35
C GLU A 122 -11.15 -22.03 -7.84
N HIS A 123 -10.76 -21.15 -6.91
CA HIS A 123 -10.19 -19.83 -7.21
C HIS A 123 -8.65 -19.81 -7.28
N PHE A 124 -7.95 -20.83 -6.78
CA PHE A 124 -6.49 -20.86 -6.75
C PHE A 124 -5.95 -22.28 -6.60
N ALA A 125 -4.77 -22.52 -7.20
CA ALA A 125 -4.09 -23.80 -7.12
C ALA A 125 -3.62 -24.14 -5.69
N ARG A 126 -3.34 -25.41 -5.44
CA ARG A 126 -2.85 -25.90 -4.14
C ARG A 126 -1.61 -25.13 -3.68
N GLU A 127 -1.69 -24.55 -2.48
CA GLU A 127 -0.64 -23.73 -1.88
C GLU A 127 -0.60 -23.86 -0.35
N PRO A 128 0.53 -23.54 0.32
CA PRO A 128 0.57 -23.34 1.76
C PRO A 128 -0.51 -22.35 2.25
N VAL A 129 -1.20 -22.68 3.33
CA VAL A 129 -2.09 -21.73 3.99
C VAL A 129 -1.24 -20.59 4.57
N PRO A 130 -1.43 -19.33 4.16
CA PRO A 130 -0.60 -18.24 4.63
C PRO A 130 -0.92 -17.92 6.09
N HIS A 131 0.09 -17.45 6.84
CA HIS A 131 -0.07 -17.08 8.25
C HIS A 131 -1.16 -16.01 8.47
N THR A 132 -1.42 -15.18 7.45
CA THR A 132 -2.45 -14.15 7.42
C THR A 132 -3.86 -14.72 7.48
N ALA A 133 -4.05 -15.99 7.10
CA ALA A 133 -5.31 -16.71 7.19
C ALA A 133 -5.52 -17.40 8.56
N LEU A 134 -4.54 -17.34 9.46
CA LEU A 134 -4.57 -18.05 10.74
C LEU A 134 -4.62 -17.08 11.92
N ALA A 135 -5.52 -17.34 12.86
CA ALA A 135 -5.68 -16.54 14.08
C ALA A 135 -6.16 -17.40 15.26
N ASN A 136 -6.11 -16.87 16.48
CA ASN A 136 -6.63 -17.52 17.67
C ASN A 136 -7.19 -16.49 18.65
N ARG A 137 -7.96 -16.95 19.65
CA ARG A 137 -8.60 -16.08 20.67
C ARG A 137 -8.06 -16.32 22.08
N GLU A 138 -7.02 -17.13 22.22
CA GLU A 138 -6.61 -17.67 23.51
C GLU A 138 -5.26 -17.13 23.97
N LEU A 139 -4.25 -17.12 23.10
CA LEU A 139 -2.88 -16.85 23.51
C LEU A 139 -2.17 -15.95 22.50
N ALA A 140 -1.74 -14.78 22.97
CA ALA A 140 -0.81 -13.95 22.23
C ALA A 140 0.56 -14.62 22.17
N TRP A 141 1.17 -14.63 20.98
CA TRP A 141 2.46 -15.30 20.75
C TRP A 141 3.59 -14.76 21.63
N THR A 142 3.56 -13.47 21.97
CA THR A 142 4.58 -12.83 22.82
C THR A 142 4.66 -13.50 24.20
N ALA A 143 3.54 -13.94 24.75
CA ALA A 143 3.48 -14.67 26.02
C ALA A 143 4.10 -16.07 25.89
N SER A 144 3.85 -16.77 24.79
CA SER A 144 4.39 -18.12 24.53
C SER A 144 5.91 -18.15 24.41
N ILE A 145 6.49 -17.07 23.90
CA ILE A 145 7.93 -16.97 23.67
C ILE A 145 8.73 -16.88 24.97
N THR A 146 8.26 -16.07 25.93
CA THR A 146 8.97 -15.86 27.19
C THR A 146 9.08 -17.16 27.96
N GLU A 147 8.01 -17.95 27.97
CA GLU A 147 7.96 -19.27 28.59
C GLU A 147 8.89 -20.28 27.89
N GLN A 148 8.88 -20.30 26.56
CA GLN A 148 9.72 -21.22 25.78
C GLN A 148 11.23 -20.95 25.93
N VAL A 149 11.65 -19.68 25.98
CA VAL A 149 13.07 -19.32 26.19
C VAL A 149 13.56 -19.78 27.56
N ALA A 150 12.74 -19.63 28.60
CA ALA A 150 13.07 -20.12 29.94
C ALA A 150 13.21 -21.66 29.95
N ALA A 151 12.33 -22.38 29.24
CA ALA A 151 12.36 -23.84 29.17
C ALA A 151 13.56 -24.41 28.38
N GLU A 152 14.08 -23.70 27.37
CA GLU A 152 15.24 -24.12 26.57
C GLU A 152 16.54 -24.16 27.39
N GLN A 153 16.74 -23.17 28.27
CA GLN A 153 17.92 -23.14 29.16
C GLN A 153 17.99 -24.35 30.09
N ALA A 154 16.86 -25.04 30.31
CA ALA A 154 16.74 -26.21 31.17
C ALA A 154 16.69 -27.55 30.41
N SER A 155 16.78 -27.56 29.08
CA SER A 155 16.61 -28.77 28.27
C SER A 155 17.82 -29.10 27.38
N ALA A 156 18.07 -30.40 27.21
CA ALA A 156 19.11 -30.94 26.32
C ALA A 156 18.59 -31.35 24.92
N ALA A 157 17.28 -31.25 24.67
CA ALA A 157 16.69 -31.66 23.38
C ALA A 157 16.88 -30.57 22.30
N SER A 158 17.26 -30.96 21.07
CA SER A 158 17.27 -30.05 19.92
C SER A 158 15.83 -29.60 19.62
N ALA A 159 15.56 -28.29 19.61
CA ALA A 159 14.24 -27.73 19.29
C ALA A 159 14.39 -26.59 18.27
N PRO A 160 14.37 -26.88 16.95
CA PRO A 160 14.68 -25.89 15.91
C PRO A 160 13.78 -24.64 15.91
N LEU A 161 12.48 -24.80 16.14
CA LEU A 161 11.56 -23.66 16.20
C LEU A 161 11.96 -22.70 17.32
N GLN A 162 12.37 -23.25 18.46
CA GLN A 162 12.85 -22.46 19.59
C GLN A 162 14.25 -21.88 19.34
N ALA A 163 15.17 -22.64 18.73
CA ALA A 163 16.47 -22.13 18.32
C ALA A 163 16.34 -20.94 17.34
N PHE A 164 15.36 -20.97 16.43
CA PHE A 164 15.00 -19.85 15.56
C PHE A 164 14.62 -18.61 16.38
N HIS A 165 13.71 -18.77 17.35
CA HIS A 165 13.27 -17.70 18.24
C HIS A 165 14.41 -17.10 19.06
N ARG A 166 15.29 -17.95 19.60
CA ARG A 166 16.47 -17.52 20.36
C ARG A 166 17.44 -16.73 19.50
N LEU A 167 17.87 -17.29 18.37
CA LEU A 167 18.87 -16.66 17.50
C LEU A 167 18.37 -15.36 16.87
N THR A 168 17.10 -15.29 16.44
CA THR A 168 16.53 -14.03 15.92
C THR A 168 16.48 -12.91 16.97
N ARG A 169 16.37 -13.23 18.26
CA ARG A 169 16.51 -12.25 19.36
C ARG A 169 17.94 -11.90 19.67
N THR A 170 18.82 -12.90 19.74
CA THR A 170 20.26 -12.69 19.95
C THR A 170 20.85 -11.77 18.86
N HIS A 171 20.34 -11.87 17.64
CA HIS A 171 20.74 -11.02 16.52
C HIS A 171 19.85 -9.78 16.33
N HIS A 172 19.00 -9.43 17.31
CA HIS A 172 18.19 -8.21 17.29
C HIS A 172 17.27 -8.06 16.07
N CYS A 173 16.91 -9.17 15.39
CA CYS A 173 16.08 -9.13 14.19
C CYS A 173 14.69 -8.56 14.49
N ALA A 174 14.16 -8.89 15.67
CA ALA A 174 12.84 -8.45 16.13
C ALA A 174 12.77 -6.94 16.42
N ASP A 175 13.90 -6.24 16.53
CA ASP A 175 13.91 -4.79 16.80
C ASP A 175 13.36 -4.01 15.60
N CYS A 176 13.50 -4.56 14.39
CA CYS A 176 12.97 -4.00 13.16
C CYS A 176 11.88 -4.88 12.51
N HIS A 177 12.11 -6.18 12.41
CA HIS A 177 11.23 -7.07 11.65
C HIS A 177 10.05 -7.57 12.47
N GLU A 178 8.90 -7.76 11.81
CA GLU A 178 7.85 -8.64 12.35
C GLU A 178 8.26 -10.09 12.11
N LEU A 179 8.16 -10.95 13.11
CA LEU A 179 8.47 -12.37 12.97
C LEU A 179 7.20 -13.23 12.86
N TYR A 180 6.05 -12.73 13.35
CA TYR A 180 4.85 -13.53 13.56
C TYR A 180 3.54 -12.79 13.20
N GLY A 181 3.59 -11.94 12.18
CA GLY A 181 2.49 -11.06 11.78
C GLY A 181 2.78 -10.24 10.51
N PRO A 182 1.84 -9.36 10.10
CA PRO A 182 2.10 -8.37 9.04
C PRO A 182 3.28 -7.49 9.40
N ALA A 183 3.95 -6.87 8.42
CA ALA A 183 5.15 -6.09 8.72
C ALA A 183 4.85 -4.98 9.74
N LYS A 184 5.67 -4.81 10.79
CA LYS A 184 5.43 -3.89 11.91
C LYS A 184 5.06 -2.45 11.51
N ARG A 185 5.45 -2.04 10.31
CA ARG A 185 5.32 -0.68 9.77
C ARG A 185 4.58 -0.64 8.43
N GLU A 186 3.71 -1.61 8.17
CA GLU A 186 2.93 -1.72 6.92
C GLU A 186 2.00 -0.51 6.65
N LEU A 187 1.78 0.35 7.66
CA LEU A 187 1.05 1.62 7.57
C LEU A 187 1.95 2.86 7.33
N GLU A 188 3.29 2.72 7.32
CA GLU A 188 4.25 3.84 7.22
C GLU A 188 4.96 3.95 5.85
N GLY A 189 4.62 3.09 4.87
CA GLY A 189 5.06 3.21 3.49
C GLY A 189 6.26 2.32 3.08
N ALA A 190 6.86 2.62 1.92
CA ALA A 190 7.84 1.77 1.21
C ALA A 190 9.17 1.53 1.95
N GLU A 191 9.39 2.20 3.09
CA GLU A 191 10.61 2.11 3.90
C GLU A 191 10.50 1.11 5.08
N ALA A 192 9.36 0.42 5.23
CA ALA A 192 9.18 -0.58 6.28
C ALA A 192 10.08 -1.83 6.08
N PRO A 193 10.72 -2.34 7.17
CA PRO A 193 11.39 -3.64 7.13
C PRO A 193 10.35 -4.75 6.85
N PRO A 194 10.67 -5.75 6.01
CA PRO A 194 9.71 -6.80 5.67
C PRO A 194 9.39 -7.68 6.88
N SER A 195 8.20 -8.27 6.89
CA SER A 195 7.92 -9.41 7.78
C SER A 195 8.83 -10.59 7.42
N LEU A 196 9.36 -11.23 8.46
CA LEU A 196 10.12 -12.46 8.41
C LEU A 196 9.24 -13.70 8.68
N THR A 197 7.95 -13.49 8.92
CA THR A 197 6.98 -14.58 9.05
C THR A 197 6.99 -15.41 7.78
N ASP A 198 7.19 -16.73 7.92
CA ASP A 198 7.20 -17.69 6.81
C ASP A 198 8.28 -17.42 5.72
N ALA A 199 9.34 -16.67 6.05
CA ALA A 199 10.39 -16.33 5.10
C ALA A 199 11.13 -17.56 4.53
N GLY A 200 11.15 -18.69 5.24
CA GLY A 200 11.70 -19.96 4.76
C GLY A 200 10.93 -20.58 3.60
N ASN A 201 9.62 -20.33 3.48
CA ASN A 201 8.83 -20.72 2.30
C ASN A 201 8.99 -19.73 1.14
N LYS A 202 9.49 -18.52 1.40
CA LYS A 202 9.63 -17.45 0.41
C LYS A 202 11.00 -17.45 -0.25
N LEU A 203 12.06 -17.53 0.54
CA LEU A 203 13.42 -17.26 0.11
C LEU A 203 14.16 -18.55 -0.23
N ARG A 204 15.06 -18.46 -1.22
CA ARG A 204 16.02 -19.52 -1.53
C ARG A 204 17.09 -19.59 -0.43
N ALA A 205 17.63 -20.79 -0.18
CA ALA A 205 18.66 -20.99 0.84
C ALA A 205 19.95 -20.22 0.51
N SER A 206 20.33 -20.21 -0.77
CA SER A 206 21.43 -19.38 -1.30
C SER A 206 21.21 -17.90 -0.98
N TRP A 207 20.00 -17.39 -1.20
CA TRP A 207 19.64 -16.00 -0.93
C TRP A 207 19.67 -15.67 0.57
N LEU A 208 19.09 -16.53 1.42
CA LEU A 208 19.16 -16.39 2.87
C LEU A 208 20.60 -16.30 3.34
N THR A 209 21.49 -17.14 2.79
CA THR A 209 22.92 -17.10 3.08
C THR A 209 23.54 -15.76 2.69
N GLN A 210 23.25 -15.25 1.48
CA GLN A 210 23.77 -13.96 1.03
C GLN A 210 23.31 -12.79 1.90
N VAL A 211 22.03 -12.79 2.34
CA VAL A 211 21.50 -11.73 3.21
C VAL A 211 22.10 -11.81 4.62
N LEU A 212 22.05 -12.99 5.23
CA LEU A 212 22.42 -13.18 6.64
C LEU A 212 23.94 -13.12 6.83
N VAL A 213 24.68 -13.84 5.97
CA VAL A 213 26.13 -14.03 6.10
C VAL A 213 26.94 -13.02 5.30
N SER A 214 26.45 -12.56 4.14
CA SER A 214 27.21 -11.65 3.25
C SER A 214 26.65 -10.24 3.15
N ASN A 215 25.64 -9.89 3.96
CA ASN A 215 25.00 -8.57 3.99
C ASN A 215 24.41 -8.11 2.64
N LYS A 216 23.95 -9.04 1.80
CA LYS A 216 23.33 -8.69 0.52
C LYS A 216 22.04 -7.90 0.75
N ARG A 217 21.85 -6.81 0.00
CA ARG A 217 20.69 -5.92 0.09
C ARG A 217 19.87 -5.97 -1.19
N ILE A 218 18.57 -6.22 -1.05
CA ILE A 218 17.59 -6.18 -2.16
C ILE A 218 16.95 -4.81 -2.36
N ARG A 219 17.09 -3.91 -1.38
CA ARG A 219 16.60 -2.53 -1.43
C ARG A 219 17.76 -1.59 -1.09
N PRO A 220 18.74 -1.43 -1.98
CA PRO A 220 19.95 -0.64 -1.70
C PRO A 220 19.64 0.82 -1.34
N TRP A 221 18.49 1.35 -1.77
CA TRP A 221 18.05 2.72 -1.51
C TRP A 221 17.48 2.96 -0.11
N MET A 222 17.17 1.91 0.67
CA MET A 222 16.64 2.12 2.03
C MET A 222 17.72 2.73 2.93
N LYS A 223 17.35 3.75 3.71
CA LYS A 223 18.24 4.36 4.71
C LYS A 223 18.47 3.45 5.92
N LEU A 224 17.52 2.58 6.21
CA LEU A 224 17.66 1.57 7.26
C LEU A 224 18.74 0.57 6.85
N VAL A 225 19.85 0.58 7.59
CA VAL A 225 20.96 -0.37 7.43
C VAL A 225 20.93 -1.31 8.64
N PRO A 226 20.46 -2.57 8.49
CA PRO A 226 20.46 -3.52 9.60
C PRO A 226 21.91 -3.89 9.97
N ALA A 227 22.14 -4.19 11.25
CA ALA A 227 23.40 -4.76 11.70
C ALA A 227 23.66 -6.10 11.00
N HIS A 228 24.88 -6.30 10.51
CA HIS A 228 25.26 -7.53 9.82
C HIS A 228 25.79 -8.56 10.82
N GLY A 229 25.10 -9.70 10.94
CA GLY A 229 25.46 -10.74 11.90
C GLY A 229 26.54 -11.73 11.42
N GLY A 230 26.91 -11.70 10.13
CA GLY A 230 27.99 -12.51 9.57
C GLY A 230 27.80 -14.02 9.76
N GLU A 231 28.91 -14.74 9.89
CA GLU A 231 28.92 -16.21 10.01
C GLU A 231 28.11 -16.74 11.20
N ALA A 232 27.99 -15.95 12.28
CA ALA A 232 27.19 -16.32 13.45
C ALA A 232 25.69 -16.51 13.12
N THR A 233 25.20 -15.91 12.03
CA THR A 233 23.81 -16.07 11.58
C THR A 233 23.59 -17.26 10.65
N ARG A 234 24.64 -17.98 10.22
CA ARG A 234 24.49 -19.11 9.29
C ARG A 234 23.47 -20.15 9.74
N PRO A 235 23.38 -20.54 11.03
CA PRO A 235 22.35 -21.49 11.48
C PRO A 235 20.91 -21.04 11.17
N LEU A 236 20.65 -19.73 11.11
CA LEU A 236 19.33 -19.20 10.77
C LEU A 236 18.86 -19.62 9.37
N VAL A 237 19.76 -19.90 8.43
CA VAL A 237 19.39 -20.34 7.07
C VAL A 237 18.56 -21.63 7.12
N GLN A 238 19.01 -22.62 7.90
CA GLN A 238 18.26 -23.86 8.11
C GLN A 238 17.01 -23.63 8.95
N LEU A 239 17.13 -22.83 10.02
CA LEU A 239 16.04 -22.60 10.96
C LEU A 239 14.85 -21.86 10.32
N PHE A 240 15.08 -20.96 9.36
CA PHE A 240 14.01 -20.36 8.56
C PHE A 240 13.21 -21.42 7.80
N ALA A 241 13.88 -22.37 7.15
CA ALA A 241 13.21 -23.45 6.44
C ALA A 241 12.44 -24.37 7.41
N GLN A 242 13.06 -24.74 8.52
CA GLN A 242 12.45 -25.60 9.55
C GLN A 242 11.23 -24.95 10.20
N GLN A 243 11.28 -23.67 10.54
CA GLN A 243 10.15 -22.93 11.10
C GLN A 243 8.99 -22.74 10.11
N ALA A 244 9.30 -22.65 8.81
CA ALA A 244 8.29 -22.48 7.77
C ALA A 244 7.61 -23.80 7.37
N GLY A 245 8.13 -24.97 7.79
CA GLY A 245 7.73 -26.27 7.24
C GLY A 245 8.20 -26.50 5.81
N ALA A 246 9.23 -25.75 5.42
CA ALA A 246 9.83 -25.80 4.10
C ALA A 246 11.00 -26.79 4.06
N GLU A 247 11.29 -27.33 2.88
CA GLU A 247 12.57 -27.99 2.63
C GLU A 247 13.66 -26.93 2.50
N LEU A 248 14.86 -27.22 3.01
CA LEU A 248 16.02 -26.36 2.81
C LEU A 248 16.49 -26.48 1.36
N GLY A 249 16.68 -25.34 0.69
CA GLY A 249 17.20 -25.30 -0.67
C GLY A 249 16.63 -24.18 -1.52
N GLU A 250 16.71 -24.38 -2.83
CA GLU A 250 16.39 -23.38 -3.86
C GLU A 250 14.92 -23.41 -4.31
N GLY A 251 14.18 -24.46 -3.97
CA GLY A 251 12.84 -24.71 -4.51
C GLY A 251 12.89 -25.14 -5.98
N ALA A 252 11.75 -25.01 -6.69
CA ALA A 252 11.67 -25.39 -8.10
C ALA A 252 12.58 -24.50 -8.98
N SER A 253 13.40 -25.15 -9.81
CA SER A 253 14.22 -24.47 -10.81
C SER A 253 13.37 -24.13 -12.05
N VAL A 254 13.60 -22.97 -12.63
CA VAL A 254 13.01 -22.53 -13.90
C VAL A 254 14.14 -22.44 -14.91
N PRO A 255 14.06 -23.14 -16.05
CA PRO A 255 15.12 -23.07 -17.05
C PRO A 255 15.19 -21.66 -17.66
N PRO A 256 16.35 -21.27 -18.22
CA PRO A 256 16.46 -20.03 -18.99
C PRO A 256 15.40 -19.97 -20.11
N PRO A 257 14.81 -18.79 -20.36
CA PRO A 257 13.76 -18.65 -21.37
C PRO A 257 14.31 -18.83 -22.77
N THR A 258 13.53 -19.44 -23.65
CA THR A 258 13.72 -19.34 -25.10
C THR A 258 13.45 -17.89 -25.56
N PRO A 259 13.96 -17.46 -26.74
CA PRO A 259 13.70 -16.11 -27.24
C PRO A 259 12.21 -15.72 -27.29
N PRO A 260 11.27 -16.60 -27.72
CA PRO A 260 9.84 -16.29 -27.66
C PRO A 260 9.30 -16.12 -26.23
N GLN A 261 9.76 -16.94 -25.28
CA GLN A 261 9.35 -16.82 -23.87
C GLN A 261 9.87 -15.52 -23.25
N ALA A 262 11.11 -15.12 -23.57
CA ALA A 262 11.69 -13.87 -23.12
C ALA A 262 10.89 -12.68 -23.69
N ALA A 263 10.56 -12.69 -24.98
CA ALA A 263 9.77 -11.65 -25.63
C ALA A 263 8.37 -11.50 -25.01
N GLU A 264 7.66 -12.62 -24.78
CA GLU A 264 6.33 -12.59 -24.16
C GLU A 264 6.38 -12.06 -22.72
N GLY A 265 7.33 -12.51 -21.91
CA GLY A 265 7.49 -11.99 -20.56
C GLY A 265 7.88 -10.51 -20.54
N LEU A 266 8.76 -10.05 -21.45
CA LEU A 266 9.13 -8.64 -21.56
C LEU A 266 7.95 -7.75 -21.92
N LYS A 267 7.08 -8.21 -22.83
CA LYS A 267 5.84 -7.51 -23.16
C LYS A 267 4.96 -7.33 -21.92
N LEU A 268 4.80 -8.37 -21.10
CA LEU A 268 4.03 -8.31 -19.86
C LEU A 268 4.66 -7.37 -18.81
N LEU A 269 5.99 -7.29 -18.73
CA LEU A 269 6.69 -6.45 -17.77
C LEU A 269 6.68 -4.95 -18.14
N GLY A 270 6.66 -4.64 -19.44
CA GLY A 270 6.72 -3.29 -20.00
C GLY A 270 5.40 -2.51 -19.96
N LYS A 271 5.43 -1.30 -20.54
CA LYS A 271 4.27 -0.37 -20.62
C LYS A 271 3.49 -0.45 -21.92
N GLY A 272 3.96 -1.21 -22.91
CA GLY A 272 3.32 -1.33 -24.22
C GLY A 272 1.97 -2.06 -24.18
N ASP A 273 1.36 -2.22 -25.36
CA ASP A 273 0.03 -2.82 -25.49
C ASP A 273 -0.05 -4.23 -24.89
N GLY A 274 -0.93 -4.40 -23.90
CA GLY A 274 -1.10 -5.66 -23.17
C GLY A 274 -0.08 -5.90 -22.05
N GLY A 275 0.81 -4.94 -21.78
CA GLY A 275 1.72 -4.95 -20.63
C GLY A 275 1.03 -4.63 -19.31
N LEU A 276 1.63 -5.08 -18.22
CA LEU A 276 1.17 -4.84 -16.84
C LEU A 276 1.89 -3.67 -16.18
N ALA A 277 2.83 -3.04 -16.89
CA ALA A 277 3.63 -1.90 -16.44
C ALA A 277 4.34 -2.14 -15.09
N CYS A 278 4.88 -3.35 -14.89
CA CYS A 278 5.60 -3.73 -13.67
C CYS A 278 6.78 -2.77 -13.37
N ILE A 279 7.43 -2.29 -14.43
CA ILE A 279 8.53 -1.31 -14.39
C ILE A 279 8.14 0.10 -13.91
N ASN A 280 6.84 0.39 -13.72
CA ASN A 280 6.42 1.62 -13.03
C ASN A 280 6.81 1.58 -11.56
N CYS A 281 6.77 0.40 -10.93
CA CYS A 281 7.09 0.26 -9.51
C CYS A 281 8.44 -0.42 -9.30
N HIS A 282 8.80 -1.41 -10.10
CA HIS A 282 10.01 -2.20 -9.87
C HIS A 282 11.21 -1.68 -10.66
N ASP A 283 12.36 -1.60 -9.98
CA ASP A 283 13.65 -1.47 -10.66
C ASP A 283 13.86 -2.67 -11.62
N PHE A 284 14.74 -2.49 -12.59
CA PHE A 284 15.02 -3.53 -13.58
C PHE A 284 16.46 -3.43 -14.10
N ALA A 285 17.25 -4.50 -13.89
CA ALA A 285 18.64 -4.58 -14.33
C ALA A 285 19.49 -3.38 -13.88
N GLY A 286 19.30 -2.92 -12.64
CA GLY A 286 19.96 -1.75 -12.05
C GLY A 286 19.34 -0.40 -12.43
N HIS A 287 18.39 -0.35 -13.38
CA HIS A 287 17.68 0.87 -13.74
C HIS A 287 16.54 1.14 -12.77
N ARG A 288 16.38 2.41 -12.36
CA ARG A 288 15.32 2.86 -11.46
C ARG A 288 13.95 2.74 -12.13
N SER A 289 12.95 2.29 -11.38
CA SER A 289 11.54 2.33 -11.80
C SER A 289 11.07 3.75 -12.15
N ALA A 290 10.02 3.84 -12.98
CA ALA A 290 9.49 5.13 -13.44
C ALA A 290 8.63 5.89 -12.40
N GLY A 291 8.10 5.21 -11.39
CA GLY A 291 7.19 5.78 -10.38
C GLY A 291 7.86 6.19 -9.07
N ASP A 292 7.05 6.71 -8.15
CA ASP A 292 7.45 7.10 -6.79
C ASP A 292 7.52 5.90 -5.84
N LEU A 293 6.60 4.94 -6.01
CA LEU A 293 6.68 3.65 -5.32
C LEU A 293 7.80 2.83 -5.94
N ARG A 294 8.74 2.38 -5.10
CA ARG A 294 9.91 1.62 -5.54
C ARG A 294 9.92 0.21 -4.96
N GLY A 295 9.73 -0.77 -5.84
CA GLY A 295 9.87 -2.19 -5.61
C GLY A 295 11.26 -2.69 -6.02
N PRO A 296 11.72 -3.85 -5.50
CA PRO A 296 13.04 -4.38 -5.82
C PRO A 296 13.23 -4.76 -7.28
N ASP A 297 14.50 -4.82 -7.67
CA ASP A 297 14.90 -5.21 -9.03
C ASP A 297 14.33 -6.58 -9.39
N MET A 298 13.49 -6.61 -10.43
CA MET A 298 12.84 -7.85 -10.85
C MET A 298 13.83 -8.88 -11.39
N THR A 299 14.97 -8.45 -11.93
CA THR A 299 16.00 -9.35 -12.46
C THR A 299 16.71 -10.15 -11.36
N GLU A 300 16.62 -9.74 -10.09
CA GLU A 300 17.12 -10.51 -8.95
C GLU A 300 16.11 -11.55 -8.41
N MET A 301 14.85 -11.53 -8.86
CA MET A 301 13.80 -12.36 -8.27
C MET A 301 14.05 -13.86 -8.43
N HIS A 302 14.61 -14.28 -9.57
CA HIS A 302 14.91 -15.69 -9.83
C HIS A 302 15.94 -16.27 -8.85
N ALA A 303 16.91 -15.45 -8.42
CA ALA A 303 17.94 -15.84 -7.46
C ALA A 303 17.47 -15.71 -6.00
N ARG A 304 16.41 -14.94 -5.76
CA ARG A 304 15.93 -14.59 -4.42
C ARG A 304 14.76 -15.43 -3.94
N ILE A 305 13.74 -15.56 -4.78
CA ILE A 305 12.41 -16.04 -4.42
C ILE A 305 12.21 -17.46 -4.97
N ARG A 306 11.58 -18.32 -4.16
CA ARG A 306 11.14 -19.63 -4.61
C ARG A 306 9.99 -19.48 -5.60
N THR A 307 10.06 -20.21 -6.70
CA THR A 307 9.14 -20.06 -7.84
C THR A 307 7.68 -20.24 -7.44
N ASP A 308 7.38 -21.24 -6.59
CA ASP A 308 6.04 -21.48 -6.07
C ASP A 308 5.53 -20.31 -5.23
N TRP A 309 6.39 -19.66 -4.44
CA TRP A 309 6.02 -18.47 -3.69
C TRP A 309 5.77 -17.28 -4.61
N LEU A 310 6.60 -17.10 -5.64
CA LEU A 310 6.42 -16.01 -6.62
C LEU A 310 5.10 -16.14 -7.38
N LEU A 311 4.71 -17.35 -7.80
CA LEU A 311 3.43 -17.56 -8.48
C LEU A 311 2.22 -17.21 -7.59
N ARG A 312 2.26 -17.57 -6.30
CA ARG A 312 1.22 -17.20 -5.34
C ARG A 312 1.15 -15.70 -5.09
N TRP A 313 2.33 -15.07 -5.00
CA TRP A 313 2.47 -13.63 -4.87
C TRP A 313 1.93 -12.88 -6.09
N LEU A 314 2.23 -13.34 -7.31
CA LEU A 314 1.66 -12.77 -8.53
C LEU A 314 0.13 -12.91 -8.53
N HIS A 315 -0.39 -14.09 -8.19
CA HIS A 315 -1.82 -14.38 -8.24
C HIS A 315 -2.66 -13.46 -7.36
N GLU A 316 -2.36 -13.43 -6.05
CA GLU A 316 -3.08 -12.60 -5.08
C GLU A 316 -2.15 -12.10 -3.97
N PRO A 317 -1.38 -11.01 -4.22
CA PRO A 317 -0.40 -10.48 -3.26
C PRO A 317 -1.00 -10.20 -1.88
N GLY A 318 -2.23 -9.68 -1.85
CA GLY A 318 -2.97 -9.34 -0.63
C GLY A 318 -3.26 -10.53 0.28
N ARG A 319 -3.27 -11.75 -0.27
CA ARG A 319 -3.44 -12.98 0.53
C ARG A 319 -2.19 -13.25 1.38
N LEU A 320 -1.01 -13.01 0.82
CA LEU A 320 0.26 -13.21 1.50
C LEU A 320 0.68 -12.00 2.34
N GLN A 321 0.33 -10.80 1.90
CA GLN A 321 0.67 -9.54 2.56
C GLN A 321 -0.48 -8.53 2.46
N PRO A 322 -1.40 -8.50 3.44
CA PRO A 322 -2.50 -7.55 3.48
C PRO A 322 -2.02 -6.10 3.43
N GLY A 323 -2.64 -5.27 2.59
CA GLY A 323 -2.26 -3.86 2.44
C GLY A 323 -1.07 -3.61 1.51
N THR A 324 -0.51 -4.65 0.88
CA THR A 324 0.55 -4.49 -0.12
C THR A 324 0.14 -3.55 -1.28
N ALA A 325 1.10 -2.73 -1.72
CA ALA A 325 0.93 -1.85 -2.87
C ALA A 325 1.02 -2.59 -4.22
N MET A 326 1.24 -3.90 -4.25
CA MET A 326 1.26 -4.68 -5.49
C MET A 326 -0.18 -5.04 -5.93
N PRO A 327 -0.59 -4.75 -7.18
CA PRO A 327 -1.92 -5.11 -7.69
C PRO A 327 -2.13 -6.63 -7.80
N ALA A 328 -3.36 -7.09 -7.58
CA ALA A 328 -3.78 -8.46 -7.85
C ALA A 328 -4.22 -8.63 -9.32
N PHE A 329 -3.26 -8.57 -10.25
CA PHE A 329 -3.54 -8.59 -11.70
C PHE A 329 -4.24 -9.86 -12.20
N PHE A 330 -4.13 -10.96 -11.45
CA PHE A 330 -4.52 -12.28 -11.91
C PHE A 330 -5.66 -12.91 -11.10
N SER A 331 -6.08 -12.30 -9.98
CA SER A 331 -7.07 -12.90 -9.05
C SER A 331 -8.45 -13.07 -9.67
N ASP A 332 -8.84 -12.19 -10.59
CA ASP A 332 -10.15 -12.20 -11.25
C ASP A 332 -10.09 -12.77 -12.68
N MET A 333 -8.97 -13.40 -13.04
CA MET A 333 -8.73 -13.99 -14.36
C MET A 333 -9.00 -15.50 -14.34
N PRO A 334 -9.45 -16.12 -15.45
CA PRO A 334 -9.55 -17.58 -15.53
C PRO A 334 -8.21 -18.24 -15.18
N VAL A 335 -8.25 -19.26 -14.30
CA VAL A 335 -7.04 -19.88 -13.71
C VAL A 335 -5.98 -20.28 -14.74
N ALA A 336 -6.40 -20.87 -15.88
CA ALA A 336 -5.49 -21.27 -16.94
C ALA A 336 -4.79 -20.06 -17.61
N GLN A 337 -5.53 -18.98 -17.82
CA GLN A 337 -5.01 -17.74 -18.43
C GLN A 337 -4.08 -17.01 -17.45
N ALA A 338 -4.48 -16.89 -16.18
CA ALA A 338 -3.64 -16.36 -15.11
C ALA A 338 -2.31 -17.13 -15.04
N LYS A 339 -2.39 -18.46 -14.98
CA LYS A 339 -1.21 -19.33 -14.92
C LYS A 339 -0.28 -19.10 -16.11
N ALA A 340 -0.79 -19.09 -17.34
CA ALA A 340 0.03 -18.90 -18.54
C ALA A 340 0.80 -17.57 -18.50
N LYS A 341 0.15 -16.47 -18.10
CA LYS A 341 0.81 -15.15 -18.00
C LYS A 341 1.82 -15.10 -16.86
N MET A 342 1.49 -15.64 -15.70
CA MET A 342 2.41 -15.72 -14.57
C MET A 342 3.65 -16.57 -14.92
N ASP A 343 3.46 -17.71 -15.59
CA ASP A 343 4.55 -18.56 -16.05
C ASP A 343 5.46 -17.83 -17.04
N ALA A 344 4.90 -17.05 -17.97
CA ALA A 344 5.67 -16.24 -18.92
C ALA A 344 6.54 -15.19 -18.22
N ILE A 345 5.99 -14.49 -17.21
CA ILE A 345 6.75 -13.55 -16.38
C ILE A 345 7.88 -14.27 -15.65
N VAL A 346 7.58 -15.39 -14.99
CA VAL A 346 8.56 -16.17 -14.22
C VAL A 346 9.69 -16.72 -15.12
N HIS A 347 9.36 -17.24 -16.30
CA HIS A 347 10.35 -17.73 -17.26
C HIS A 347 11.25 -16.62 -17.77
N ALA A 348 10.70 -15.46 -18.12
CA ALA A 348 11.52 -14.32 -18.53
C ALA A 348 12.47 -13.90 -17.40
N LEU A 349 11.97 -13.73 -16.18
CA LEU A 349 12.81 -13.33 -15.04
C LEU A 349 13.90 -14.35 -14.68
N ALA A 350 13.77 -15.61 -15.10
CA ALA A 350 14.82 -16.62 -14.95
C ALA A 350 16.10 -16.30 -15.75
N ALA A 351 16.04 -15.44 -16.77
CA ALA A 351 17.23 -14.91 -17.45
C ALA A 351 18.05 -13.94 -16.59
N GLY A 352 17.48 -13.44 -15.49
CA GLY A 352 18.19 -12.55 -14.57
C GLY A 352 18.68 -11.25 -15.23
N PRO A 353 19.85 -10.72 -14.83
CA PRO A 353 20.38 -9.47 -15.37
C PRO A 353 20.70 -9.49 -16.88
N ALA A 354 20.76 -10.67 -17.50
CA ALA A 354 20.97 -10.81 -18.94
C ALA A 354 19.70 -10.58 -19.76
N LEU A 355 18.53 -10.44 -19.11
CA LEU A 355 17.28 -10.13 -19.78
C LEU A 355 17.31 -8.71 -20.36
N SER A 356 16.89 -8.56 -21.62
CA SER A 356 16.77 -7.25 -22.26
C SER A 356 15.85 -6.30 -21.48
N LEU A 357 16.00 -5.00 -21.71
CA LEU A 357 15.16 -4.02 -21.03
C LEU A 357 13.72 -4.02 -21.59
N PRO A 358 12.68 -4.00 -20.73
CA PRO A 358 11.29 -3.88 -21.17
C PRO A 358 11.02 -2.51 -21.79
N GLU A 359 10.05 -2.48 -22.72
CA GLU A 359 9.56 -1.25 -23.33
C GLU A 359 9.06 -0.24 -22.27
N GLY A 360 9.50 1.01 -22.41
CA GLY A 360 9.11 2.12 -21.53
C GLY A 360 9.96 2.28 -20.26
N LEU A 361 11.01 1.47 -20.07
CA LEU A 361 11.92 1.58 -18.92
C LEU A 361 12.89 2.77 -19.06
N LEU A 362 13.49 2.95 -20.23
CA LEU A 362 14.49 3.98 -20.49
C LEU A 362 13.89 5.37 -20.77
N ASP A 363 12.56 5.47 -20.88
CA ASP A 363 11.86 6.75 -20.99
C ASP A 363 12.03 7.62 -19.73
N GLY A 364 12.64 7.06 -18.67
CA GLY A 364 12.92 7.74 -17.41
C GLY A 364 11.65 8.05 -16.61
N PRO A 365 11.79 8.72 -15.45
CA PRO A 365 10.65 9.37 -14.82
C PRO A 365 10.09 10.40 -15.81
N GLN A 366 8.81 10.27 -16.16
CA GLN A 366 8.12 11.19 -17.06
C GLN A 366 8.22 12.61 -16.50
N ASP A 367 8.68 13.58 -17.30
CA ASP A 367 8.61 15.00 -16.93
C ASP A 367 7.15 15.45 -16.98
N ASN A 368 6.43 15.23 -15.88
CA ASN A 368 5.02 15.58 -15.75
C ASN A 368 4.84 17.05 -15.32
N ARG A 369 5.72 17.95 -15.74
CA ARG A 369 5.51 19.38 -15.53
C ARG A 369 4.57 19.92 -16.61
N LEU A 370 3.46 20.50 -16.17
CA LEU A 370 2.61 21.29 -17.05
C LEU A 370 3.29 22.63 -17.32
N VAL A 371 3.61 22.90 -18.58
CA VAL A 371 4.28 24.13 -19.00
C VAL A 371 3.28 25.05 -19.72
N VAL A 372 3.19 26.29 -19.25
CA VAL A 372 2.39 27.34 -19.89
C VAL A 372 3.29 28.06 -20.89
N ARG A 373 2.89 28.06 -22.16
CA ARG A 373 3.60 28.76 -23.24
C ARG A 373 2.82 30.02 -23.62
N ASP A 374 2.28 30.06 -24.83
CA ASP A 374 1.59 31.22 -25.39
C ASP A 374 0.10 31.27 -25.07
N GLU A 375 -0.46 30.18 -24.53
CA GLU A 375 -1.89 30.03 -24.22
C GLU A 375 -2.11 29.64 -22.76
N PRO A 376 -3.20 30.09 -22.14
CA PRO A 376 -3.52 29.72 -20.78
C PRO A 376 -3.82 28.22 -20.66
N VAL A 377 -3.33 27.61 -19.59
CA VAL A 377 -3.59 26.20 -19.25
C VAL A 377 -4.56 26.16 -18.07
N VAL A 378 -5.68 25.46 -18.22
CA VAL A 378 -6.68 25.24 -17.15
C VAL A 378 -6.63 23.79 -16.74
N PHE A 379 -6.25 23.51 -15.49
CA PHE A 379 -6.07 22.16 -14.98
C PHE A 379 -6.83 21.96 -13.66
N ARG A 380 -7.85 21.09 -13.68
CA ARG A 380 -8.58 20.68 -12.48
C ARG A 380 -7.77 19.63 -11.73
N THR A 381 -7.44 19.87 -10.47
CA THR A 381 -6.55 19.00 -9.72
C THR A 381 -6.72 19.15 -8.21
N PHE A 382 -6.17 18.21 -7.44
CA PHE A 382 -5.92 18.41 -6.02
C PHE A 382 -4.61 19.20 -5.85
N ILE A 383 -4.64 20.23 -5.00
CA ILE A 383 -3.49 21.10 -4.78
C ILE A 383 -3.51 21.61 -3.34
N ALA A 384 -2.34 21.81 -2.74
CA ALA A 384 -2.22 22.25 -1.35
C ALA A 384 -2.87 23.63 -1.12
N ASP A 385 -3.31 23.90 0.11
CA ASP A 385 -3.88 25.20 0.55
C ASP A 385 -5.17 25.64 -0.19
N SER A 386 -5.89 24.68 -0.78
CA SER A 386 -7.15 24.90 -1.50
C SER A 386 -8.07 23.68 -1.34
N SER A 387 -9.35 23.80 -1.69
CA SER A 387 -10.31 22.69 -1.58
C SER A 387 -10.06 21.54 -2.56
N THR A 388 -10.82 20.46 -2.41
CA THR A 388 -10.82 19.33 -3.36
C THR A 388 -11.38 19.69 -4.75
N ARG A 389 -11.98 20.88 -4.91
CA ARG A 389 -12.55 21.40 -6.16
C ARG A 389 -11.70 22.52 -6.74
N SER A 390 -10.40 22.33 -6.74
CA SER A 390 -9.45 23.34 -7.21
C SER A 390 -9.26 23.32 -8.73
N ILE A 391 -9.13 24.52 -9.29
CA ILE A 391 -8.84 24.77 -10.69
C ILE A 391 -7.58 25.63 -10.75
N ALA A 392 -6.45 25.02 -11.12
CA ALA A 392 -5.21 25.74 -11.34
C ALA A 392 -5.23 26.32 -12.76
N VAL A 393 -4.90 27.60 -12.88
CA VAL A 393 -4.84 28.32 -14.16
C VAL A 393 -3.46 28.93 -14.30
N GLY A 394 -2.76 28.51 -15.34
CA GLY A 394 -1.48 29.09 -15.72
C GLY A 394 -1.69 30.08 -16.87
N LEU A 395 -1.29 31.34 -16.68
CA LEU A 395 -1.40 32.39 -17.69
C LEU A 395 -0.06 32.57 -18.42
N PRO A 396 -0.08 32.91 -19.73
CA PRO A 396 1.13 33.27 -20.46
C PRO A 396 1.91 34.38 -19.75
N GLY A 397 3.24 34.31 -19.81
CA GLY A 397 4.12 35.27 -19.13
C GLY A 397 4.42 34.93 -17.66
N GLY A 398 4.24 33.66 -17.27
CA GLY A 398 4.80 33.10 -16.03
C GLY A 398 4.05 33.48 -14.76
N VAL A 399 2.74 33.75 -14.84
CA VAL A 399 1.88 34.02 -13.68
C VAL A 399 0.74 33.01 -13.66
N SER A 400 0.47 32.45 -12.49
CA SER A 400 -0.54 31.42 -12.33
C SER A 400 -1.35 31.65 -11.05
N TYR A 401 -2.55 31.09 -10.99
CA TYR A 401 -3.42 31.17 -9.80
C TYR A 401 -4.24 29.90 -9.61
N VAL A 402 -4.74 29.69 -8.38
CA VAL A 402 -5.74 28.67 -8.09
C VAL A 402 -7.08 29.33 -7.82
N PHE A 403 -8.10 28.94 -8.56
CA PHE A 403 -9.50 29.21 -8.26
C PHE A 403 -10.09 28.01 -7.51
N ASP A 404 -10.61 28.25 -6.32
CA ASP A 404 -11.32 27.26 -5.52
C ASP A 404 -12.81 27.31 -5.87
N ALA A 405 -13.30 26.28 -6.55
CA ALA A 405 -14.69 26.21 -6.98
C ALA A 405 -15.67 25.79 -5.88
N GLU A 406 -15.19 25.35 -4.71
CA GLU A 406 -16.05 25.17 -3.54
C GLU A 406 -16.33 26.51 -2.87
N GLN A 407 -15.30 27.35 -2.76
CA GLN A 407 -15.38 28.67 -2.13
C GLN A 407 -15.61 29.83 -3.12
N CYS A 408 -15.72 29.54 -4.42
CA CYS A 408 -15.92 30.49 -5.52
C CYS A 408 -14.94 31.68 -5.54
N ARG A 409 -13.66 31.44 -5.27
CA ARG A 409 -12.66 32.51 -5.16
C ARG A 409 -11.26 32.09 -5.58
N VAL A 410 -10.43 33.07 -5.94
CA VAL A 410 -8.98 32.88 -6.11
C VAL A 410 -8.33 32.71 -4.72
N ARG A 411 -7.62 31.60 -4.49
CA ARG A 411 -6.96 31.29 -3.20
C ARG A 411 -5.56 31.85 -3.08
N TYR A 412 -4.76 31.70 -4.11
CA TYR A 412 -3.40 32.25 -4.15
C TYR A 412 -2.91 32.31 -5.60
N ALA A 413 -1.86 33.09 -5.81
CA ALA A 413 -1.19 33.24 -7.09
C ALA A 413 0.33 33.23 -6.94
N TRP A 414 1.01 32.77 -7.99
CA TRP A 414 2.46 32.60 -8.01
C TRP A 414 3.07 33.00 -9.35
N SER A 415 4.36 33.35 -9.30
CA SER A 415 5.20 33.65 -10.45
C SER A 415 6.19 32.51 -10.68
N GLY A 416 6.53 32.23 -11.95
CA GLY A 416 7.45 31.17 -12.35
C GLY A 416 6.76 29.97 -13.02
N GLU A 417 7.33 28.78 -12.84
CA GLU A 417 6.82 27.53 -13.43
C GLU A 417 5.42 27.18 -12.88
N PHE A 418 4.60 26.53 -13.71
CA PHE A 418 3.19 26.30 -13.42
C PHE A 418 2.98 25.17 -12.41
N LEU A 419 3.00 23.91 -12.84
CA LEU A 419 2.74 22.76 -11.95
C LEU A 419 3.61 21.56 -12.29
N ASP A 420 4.03 20.83 -11.26
CA ASP A 420 4.42 19.41 -11.38
C ASP A 420 3.23 18.55 -10.96
N VAL A 421 2.71 17.75 -11.90
CA VAL A 421 1.56 16.88 -11.69
C VAL A 421 1.94 15.41 -11.57
N THR A 422 3.23 15.11 -11.36
CA THR A 422 3.74 13.75 -11.17
C THR A 422 2.92 12.99 -10.15
N LYS A 423 2.74 13.53 -8.93
CA LYS A 423 1.95 12.87 -7.87
C LYS A 423 0.48 12.64 -8.23
N VAL A 424 -0.08 13.44 -9.14
CA VAL A 424 -1.46 13.30 -9.61
C VAL A 424 -1.56 12.16 -10.62
N TRP A 425 -0.54 11.94 -11.45
CA TRP A 425 -0.57 11.01 -12.59
C TRP A 425 0.16 9.68 -12.36
N THR A 426 1.19 9.63 -11.51
CA THR A 426 2.06 8.45 -11.34
C THR A 426 1.70 7.57 -10.13
N GLY A 427 0.56 7.85 -9.48
CA GLY A 427 0.04 7.10 -8.33
C GLY A 427 -1.34 6.47 -8.57
N ARG A 428 -1.92 5.87 -7.52
CA ARG A 428 -3.27 5.28 -7.54
C ARG A 428 -4.39 6.30 -7.24
N GLY A 429 -4.17 7.56 -7.60
CA GLY A 429 -5.04 8.70 -7.27
C GLY A 429 -4.74 9.34 -5.90
N GLY A 430 -5.32 10.53 -5.66
CA GLY A 430 -5.24 11.26 -4.39
C GLY A 430 -3.99 12.10 -4.16
N GLY A 431 -2.98 12.02 -5.04
CA GLY A 431 -1.82 12.91 -4.98
C GLY A 431 -2.18 14.36 -5.34
N GLN A 432 -1.45 15.30 -4.76
CA GLN A 432 -1.62 16.73 -5.03
C GLN A 432 -0.56 17.22 -6.01
N ALA A 433 -0.95 18.09 -6.94
CA ALA A 433 -0.04 18.82 -7.80
C ALA A 433 0.86 19.74 -6.95
N ALA A 434 2.12 19.85 -7.33
CA ALA A 434 3.07 20.75 -6.68
C ALA A 434 3.17 22.08 -7.44
N VAL A 435 3.06 23.18 -6.70
CA VAL A 435 3.36 24.52 -7.21
C VAL A 435 4.88 24.66 -7.31
N LEU A 436 5.38 24.96 -8.50
CA LEU A 436 6.83 25.09 -8.77
C LEU A 436 7.36 26.52 -8.59
N GLY A 437 6.50 27.51 -8.75
CA GLY A 437 6.88 28.92 -8.62
C GLY A 437 6.69 29.51 -7.22
N LYS A 438 6.98 30.81 -7.09
CA LYS A 438 6.94 31.55 -5.83
C LYS A 438 5.58 32.23 -5.65
N LYS A 439 4.86 31.90 -4.57
CA LYS A 439 3.59 32.58 -4.22
C LYS A 439 3.86 34.06 -3.92
N PHE A 440 3.18 34.96 -4.63
CA PHE A 440 3.22 36.41 -4.38
C PHE A 440 1.90 36.94 -3.79
N PHE A 441 0.82 36.15 -3.89
CA PHE A 441 -0.48 36.50 -3.35
C PHE A 441 -1.11 35.28 -2.66
N THR A 442 -1.73 35.49 -1.52
CA THR A 442 -2.57 34.50 -0.82
C THR A 442 -3.76 35.23 -0.24
N ALA A 443 -4.96 34.75 -0.57
CA ALA A 443 -6.21 35.37 -0.17
C ALA A 443 -6.52 35.07 1.31
N PRO A 444 -7.10 36.03 2.05
CA PRO A 444 -7.68 35.79 3.36
C PRO A 444 -8.73 34.67 3.36
N ASP A 445 -9.11 34.19 4.53
CA ASP A 445 -10.09 33.11 4.67
C ASP A 445 -11.54 33.54 4.36
N SER A 446 -11.81 34.85 4.24
CA SER A 446 -13.10 35.44 3.85
C SER A 446 -13.31 35.56 2.33
N HIS A 447 -14.54 35.43 1.83
CA HIS A 447 -14.83 35.67 0.41
C HIS A 447 -14.58 37.16 0.05
N PRO A 448 -14.07 37.52 -1.15
CA PRO A 448 -13.74 38.92 -1.48
C PRO A 448 -14.96 39.81 -1.72
N LEU A 449 -16.13 39.24 -2.01
CA LEU A 449 -17.37 39.99 -2.26
C LEU A 449 -18.36 39.88 -1.11
N ARG A 450 -19.14 40.94 -0.89
CA ARG A 450 -20.36 40.96 -0.06
C ARG A 450 -21.51 41.52 -0.88
N ILE A 451 -22.69 40.90 -0.81
CA ILE A 451 -23.91 41.40 -1.46
C ILE A 451 -25.04 41.36 -0.42
N GLY A 452 -25.66 42.51 -0.15
CA GLY A 452 -26.70 42.67 0.88
C GLY A 452 -26.12 43.04 2.25
N ASN A 453 -25.81 42.06 3.11
CA ASN A 453 -25.21 42.31 4.42
C ASN A 453 -23.67 42.34 4.32
N PRO A 454 -22.99 43.47 4.61
CA PRO A 454 -21.55 43.58 4.44
C PRO A 454 -20.73 42.93 5.58
N ASP A 455 -21.37 42.60 6.72
CA ASP A 455 -20.71 42.04 7.90
C ASP A 455 -20.84 40.50 8.00
N ALA A 456 -21.62 39.87 7.12
CA ALA A 456 -21.79 38.43 7.06
C ALA A 456 -21.00 37.80 5.91
N GLU A 457 -20.41 36.61 6.10
CA GLU A 457 -19.88 35.83 4.98
C GLU A 457 -21.01 35.43 4.03
N PRO A 458 -20.82 35.56 2.71
CA PRO A 458 -21.86 35.21 1.77
C PRO A 458 -21.98 33.70 1.61
N THR A 459 -23.18 33.28 1.25
CA THR A 459 -23.41 31.98 0.64
C THR A 459 -22.96 32.03 -0.81
N VAL A 460 -22.21 31.00 -1.24
CA VAL A 460 -21.69 30.92 -2.61
C VAL A 460 -22.09 29.62 -3.28
N LYS A 461 -22.30 29.66 -4.59
CA LYS A 461 -22.62 28.48 -5.39
C LYS A 461 -21.95 28.53 -6.74
N PHE A 462 -21.01 27.62 -6.98
CA PHE A 462 -20.35 27.51 -8.27
C PHE A 462 -21.29 26.95 -9.33
N ARG A 463 -21.35 27.61 -10.49
CA ARG A 463 -22.18 27.20 -11.64
C ARG A 463 -21.35 26.61 -12.78
N GLY A 464 -20.06 26.92 -12.84
CA GLY A 464 -19.13 26.39 -13.83
C GLY A 464 -18.13 27.43 -14.30
N TYR A 465 -17.48 27.16 -15.42
CA TYR A 465 -16.73 28.18 -16.16
C TYR A 465 -16.83 27.90 -17.65
N ARG A 466 -16.60 28.94 -18.45
CA ARG A 466 -16.44 28.84 -19.90
C ARG A 466 -15.10 29.45 -20.31
N LEU A 467 -14.62 29.08 -21.49
CA LEU A 467 -13.42 29.70 -22.06
C LEU A 467 -13.84 30.83 -22.99
N VAL A 468 -13.40 32.06 -22.70
CA VAL A 468 -13.57 33.23 -23.56
C VAL A 468 -12.18 33.59 -24.08
N ASN A 469 -11.96 33.48 -25.39
CA ASN A 469 -10.63 33.62 -26.00
C ASN A 469 -9.57 32.73 -25.33
N LYS A 470 -9.94 31.50 -24.98
CA LYS A 470 -9.15 30.50 -24.24
C LYS A 470 -8.91 30.81 -22.75
N PHE A 471 -9.24 31.99 -22.24
CA PHE A 471 -9.16 32.31 -20.81
C PHE A 471 -10.41 31.86 -20.06
N PRO A 472 -10.29 31.29 -18.85
CA PRO A 472 -11.44 30.91 -18.06
C PRO A 472 -12.19 32.13 -17.53
N GLU A 473 -13.50 32.14 -17.74
CA GLU A 473 -14.47 33.00 -17.09
C GLU A 473 -15.32 32.14 -16.16
N PHE A 474 -15.16 32.33 -14.85
CA PHE A 474 -15.84 31.56 -13.82
C PHE A 474 -17.22 32.14 -13.55
N ASP A 475 -18.23 31.28 -13.45
CA ASP A 475 -19.62 31.63 -13.18
C ASP A 475 -20.05 31.02 -11.83
N PHE A 476 -20.53 31.88 -10.93
CA PHE A 476 -20.99 31.49 -9.60
C PHE A 476 -22.05 32.46 -9.07
N GLU A 477 -22.68 32.11 -7.96
CA GLU A 477 -23.59 32.99 -7.23
C GLU A 477 -22.96 33.47 -5.93
N VAL A 478 -23.28 34.70 -5.53
CA VAL A 478 -23.00 35.26 -4.20
C VAL A 478 -24.32 35.75 -3.62
N ASN A 479 -24.81 35.12 -2.55
CA ASN A 479 -26.14 35.36 -1.98
C ASN A 479 -27.27 35.36 -3.04
N GLY A 480 -27.21 34.40 -3.98
CA GLY A 480 -28.18 34.23 -5.06
C GLY A 480 -28.00 35.18 -6.25
N VAL A 481 -27.11 36.18 -6.18
CA VAL A 481 -26.82 37.07 -7.32
C VAL A 481 -25.76 36.43 -8.20
N PRO A 482 -26.00 36.26 -9.52
CA PRO A 482 -25.01 35.74 -10.46
C PRO A 482 -23.79 36.66 -10.56
N VAL A 483 -22.60 36.08 -10.56
CA VAL A 483 -21.31 36.76 -10.70
C VAL A 483 -20.47 36.01 -11.71
N ARG A 484 -19.88 36.73 -12.66
CA ARG A 484 -18.82 36.22 -13.52
C ARG A 484 -17.49 36.83 -13.12
N GLN A 485 -16.45 36.01 -13.04
CA GLN A 485 -15.10 36.47 -12.74
C GLN A 485 -14.13 36.09 -13.86
N ARG A 486 -13.37 37.07 -14.34
CA ARG A 486 -12.17 36.87 -15.17
C ARG A 486 -10.94 37.30 -14.40
N VAL A 487 -9.84 36.55 -14.59
CA VAL A 487 -8.56 36.85 -13.93
C VAL A 487 -7.49 36.96 -15.01
N GLN A 488 -6.83 38.10 -15.06
CA GLN A 488 -5.81 38.40 -16.05
C GLN A 488 -4.51 38.89 -15.42
N ARG A 489 -3.40 38.62 -16.11
CA ARG A 489 -2.07 39.10 -15.74
C ARG A 489 -1.92 40.55 -16.20
N VAL A 490 -1.61 41.44 -15.27
CA VAL A 490 -1.32 42.86 -15.57
C VAL A 490 0.12 43.26 -15.18
N GLY A 491 0.92 42.31 -14.71
CA GLY A 491 2.34 42.49 -14.40
C GLY A 491 3.00 41.18 -13.93
N PRO A 492 4.32 41.19 -13.62
CA PRO A 492 5.07 39.99 -13.22
C PRO A 492 4.56 39.30 -11.95
N GLU A 493 4.05 40.06 -10.99
CA GLU A 493 3.48 39.56 -9.72
C GLU A 493 2.18 40.29 -9.42
N ARG A 494 1.38 40.52 -10.47
CA ARG A 494 0.16 41.31 -10.39
C ARG A 494 -0.93 40.72 -11.26
N LEU A 495 -2.07 40.47 -10.61
CA LEU A 495 -3.29 40.00 -11.25
C LEU A 495 -4.36 41.09 -11.16
N GLU A 496 -5.25 41.06 -12.12
CA GLU A 496 -6.45 41.84 -12.14
C GLU A 496 -7.65 40.90 -12.21
N TRP A 497 -8.57 41.06 -11.27
CA TRP A 497 -9.82 40.35 -11.18
C TRP A 497 -10.93 41.25 -11.66
N GLU A 498 -11.60 40.84 -12.71
CA GLU A 498 -12.75 41.53 -13.24
C GLU A 498 -14.01 40.78 -12.82
N PHE A 499 -14.91 41.45 -12.12
CA PHE A 499 -16.21 40.91 -11.73
C PHE A 499 -17.32 41.57 -12.54
N GLU A 500 -18.22 40.76 -13.09
CA GLU A 500 -19.47 41.19 -13.71
C GLU A 500 -20.65 40.66 -12.90
N PHE A 501 -21.59 41.53 -12.54
CA PHE A 501 -22.72 41.21 -11.67
C PHE A 501 -24.03 41.10 -12.46
N GLY A 502 -24.84 40.11 -12.11
CA GLY A 502 -26.25 40.02 -12.49
C GLY A 502 -27.07 41.19 -11.97
N GLU A 503 -28.36 41.25 -12.31
CA GLU A 503 -29.22 42.32 -11.82
C GLU A 503 -29.37 42.21 -10.30
N THR A 504 -29.10 43.30 -9.58
CA THR A 504 -29.30 43.35 -8.13
C THR A 504 -29.63 44.76 -7.68
N ARG A 505 -30.52 44.86 -6.67
CA ARG A 505 -30.80 46.10 -5.92
C ARG A 505 -30.03 46.15 -4.60
N GLU A 506 -29.43 45.03 -4.22
CA GLU A 506 -28.63 44.94 -3.01
C GLU A 506 -27.31 45.68 -3.20
N PRO A 507 -26.83 46.40 -2.17
CA PRO A 507 -25.48 46.95 -2.17
C PRO A 507 -24.43 45.85 -2.30
N VAL A 508 -23.34 46.17 -3.03
CA VAL A 508 -22.21 45.27 -3.28
C VAL A 508 -20.95 45.89 -2.67
N TRP A 509 -20.17 45.08 -1.96
CA TRP A 509 -18.87 45.49 -1.43
C TRP A 509 -17.78 44.53 -1.85
N VAL A 510 -16.58 45.08 -2.00
CA VAL A 510 -15.33 44.32 -2.11
C VAL A 510 -14.58 44.46 -0.79
N VAL A 511 -14.27 43.34 -0.14
CA VAL A 511 -13.47 43.34 1.09
C VAL A 511 -12.03 43.72 0.74
N THR A 512 -11.54 44.83 1.30
CA THR A 512 -10.20 45.34 1.03
C THR A 512 -9.22 44.75 2.05
N GLY A 513 -8.53 43.69 1.62
CA GLY A 513 -7.31 43.19 2.25
C GLY A 513 -6.07 43.80 1.57
N ARG A 514 -5.13 42.95 1.11
CA ARG A 514 -3.97 43.35 0.26
C ARG A 514 -4.35 43.63 -1.20
N VAL A 515 -5.50 44.26 -1.44
CA VAL A 515 -6.08 44.41 -2.78
C VAL A 515 -6.46 45.86 -3.04
N ASN A 516 -6.13 46.34 -4.23
CA ASN A 516 -6.46 47.69 -4.69
C ASN A 516 -7.67 47.60 -5.61
N VAL A 517 -8.75 48.31 -5.29
CA VAL A 517 -9.99 48.30 -6.10
C VAL A 517 -9.92 49.46 -7.09
N ALA A 518 -10.03 49.17 -8.38
CA ALA A 518 -10.00 50.16 -9.46
C ALA A 518 -11.36 50.18 -10.19
N GLY A 519 -12.01 51.35 -10.22
CA GLY A 519 -13.31 51.55 -10.88
C GLY A 519 -13.96 52.89 -10.54
N SER A 520 -14.84 53.37 -11.41
CA SER A 520 -15.49 54.68 -11.31
C SER A 520 -16.59 54.74 -10.23
N THR A 521 -16.20 55.04 -8.99
CA THR A 521 -17.01 55.32 -7.78
C THR A 521 -17.35 54.11 -6.91
N GLY A 522 -16.59 53.97 -5.84
CA GLY A 522 -16.98 53.24 -4.65
C GLY A 522 -16.67 54.08 -3.40
N THR A 523 -17.50 53.98 -2.37
CA THR A 523 -17.28 54.68 -1.10
C THR A 523 -16.41 53.78 -0.20
N PRO A 524 -15.19 54.20 0.15
CA PRO A 524 -14.34 53.42 1.05
C PRO A 524 -14.95 53.38 2.46
N GLU A 525 -14.95 52.19 3.06
CA GLU A 525 -15.29 51.92 4.45
C GLU A 525 -14.10 51.16 5.11
N PRO A 526 -14.00 51.10 6.44
CA PRO A 526 -12.96 50.32 7.09
C PRO A 526 -12.94 48.86 6.63
N GLY A 527 -11.89 48.45 5.91
CA GLY A 527 -11.71 47.07 5.44
C GLY A 527 -12.56 46.65 4.24
N ARG A 528 -13.30 47.57 3.60
CA ARG A 528 -14.09 47.27 2.39
C ARG A 528 -14.37 48.51 1.54
N VAL A 529 -14.69 48.31 0.27
CA VAL A 529 -15.15 49.37 -0.64
C VAL A 529 -16.56 49.04 -1.09
N ARG A 530 -17.51 49.93 -0.82
CA ARG A 530 -18.88 49.83 -1.32
C ARG A 530 -18.93 50.30 -2.77
N LEU A 531 -19.41 49.46 -3.67
CA LEU A 531 -19.53 49.81 -5.09
C LEU A 531 -20.73 50.72 -5.34
N ALA A 532 -20.67 51.56 -6.38
CA ALA A 532 -21.81 52.37 -6.81
C ALA A 532 -23.05 51.53 -7.10
N THR A 533 -24.22 52.08 -6.78
CA THR A 533 -25.50 51.40 -7.01
C THR A 533 -25.73 51.21 -8.51
N GLY A 534 -26.13 50.00 -8.91
CA GLY A 534 -26.35 49.65 -10.32
C GLY A 534 -25.08 49.36 -11.12
N LEU A 535 -23.89 49.37 -10.50
CA LEU A 535 -22.64 49.01 -11.15
C LEU A 535 -22.67 47.54 -11.58
N ARG A 536 -22.51 47.30 -12.88
CA ARG A 536 -22.50 45.95 -13.47
C ARG A 536 -21.14 45.30 -13.51
N LYS A 537 -20.07 46.08 -13.34
CA LYS A 537 -18.70 45.61 -13.52
C LYS A 537 -17.74 46.34 -12.60
N THR A 538 -16.82 45.62 -11.99
CA THR A 538 -15.73 46.20 -11.19
C THR A 538 -14.44 45.42 -11.37
N THR A 539 -13.32 46.06 -11.05
CA THR A 539 -12.00 45.49 -11.21
C THR A 539 -11.21 45.61 -9.92
N VAL A 540 -10.53 44.53 -9.53
CA VAL A 540 -9.71 44.43 -8.33
C VAL A 540 -8.32 43.99 -8.73
N THR A 541 -7.31 44.79 -8.41
CA THR A 541 -5.92 44.47 -8.64
C THR A 541 -5.31 43.87 -7.37
N VAL A 542 -4.62 42.74 -7.52
CA VAL A 542 -3.96 42.03 -6.42
C VAL A 542 -2.51 41.75 -6.77
N GLY A 543 -1.61 41.91 -5.79
CA GLY A 543 -0.18 41.69 -5.97
C GLY A 543 0.62 42.94 -6.39
N GLY A 544 1.91 42.90 -6.08
CA GLY A 544 2.82 44.05 -6.06
C GLY A 544 2.75 44.79 -4.74
N ASN A 545 3.92 45.10 -4.17
CA ASN A 545 4.04 46.21 -3.21
C ASN A 545 3.57 47.52 -3.85
#